data_AF-A0A744IWP9-F1
#
_entry.id   AF-A0A744IWP9-F1
#
_cell.length_a   1.000
_cell.length_b   1.000
_cell.length_c   1.000
_cell.angle_alpha   90.00
_cell.angle_beta   90.00
_cell.angle_gamma   90.00
#
_symmetry.space_group_name_H-M   'P 1'
#
loop_
_entity.id
_entity.type
_entity.pdbx_description
1 polymer ?
#
loop_
_entity_poly.entity_id
_entity_poly.type
_entity_poly.pdbx_seq_one_letter_code
_entity_poly.pdbx_strand_id
1 'polypeptide(L)'
;MQHRTGRAALNTYSSHAKYIRCVAAGGMRYDLNGEPCGEVTETAIKHATERFKALERKFRAGRNRSNNSDSKPEAESATDGR
;
A
#
# COMPACT_ATOMS: atom_id res chain seq x y z
N MET A 1 -8.54 27.78 13.14
CA MET A 1 -7.99 26.52 13.67
C MET A 1 -7.85 25.51 12.53
N GLN A 2 -6.67 24.90 12.37
CA GLN A 2 -6.24 24.16 11.18
C GLN A 2 -6.72 22.69 11.19
N HIS A 3 -7.96 22.41 10.80
CA HIS A 3 -8.46 21.00 10.68
C HIS A 3 -8.01 20.28 9.39
N ARG A 4 -7.25 20.95 8.50
CA ARG A 4 -6.85 20.39 7.20
C ARG A 4 -5.86 19.22 7.31
N THR A 5 -5.00 19.21 8.32
CA THR A 5 -3.94 18.20 8.48
C THR A 5 -4.48 16.86 8.99
N GLY A 6 -5.45 16.86 9.91
CA GLY A 6 -6.00 15.63 10.50
C GLY A 6 -6.75 14.76 9.48
N ARG A 7 -7.61 15.35 8.64
CA ARG A 7 -8.30 14.60 7.58
C ARG A 7 -7.35 14.05 6.52
N ALA A 8 -6.32 14.82 6.16
CA ALA A 8 -5.31 14.37 5.21
C ALA A 8 -4.53 13.17 5.77
N ALA A 9 -4.10 13.23 7.03
CA ALA A 9 -3.39 12.13 7.69
C ALA A 9 -4.24 10.84 7.75
N LEU A 10 -5.52 10.96 8.13
CA LEU A 10 -6.45 9.82 8.16
C LEU A 10 -6.68 9.20 6.77
N ASN A 11 -6.78 10.03 5.73
CA ASN A 11 -6.93 9.54 4.37
C ASN A 11 -5.68 8.77 3.90
N THR A 12 -4.49 9.28 4.22
CA THR A 12 -3.22 8.59 3.94
C THR A 12 -3.13 7.26 4.70
N TYR A 13 -3.50 7.24 5.99
CA TYR A 13 -3.46 6.03 6.80
C TYR A 13 -4.44 4.96 6.29
N SER A 14 -5.69 5.34 6.01
CA SER A 14 -6.73 4.42 5.55
C SER A 14 -6.50 3.91 4.12
N SER A 15 -5.75 4.65 3.30
CA SER A 15 -5.33 4.21 1.96
C SER A 15 -4.10 3.29 1.98
N HIS A 16 -3.40 3.17 3.12
CA HIS A 16 -2.23 2.34 3.25
C HIS A 16 -2.58 0.84 3.15
N ALA A 17 -1.73 0.06 2.48
CA ALA A 17 -1.97 -1.37 2.23
C ALA A 17 -2.15 -2.18 3.53
N LYS A 18 -1.40 -1.83 4.58
CA LYS A 18 -1.51 -2.45 5.91
C LYS A 18 -2.92 -2.30 6.48
N TYR A 19 -3.51 -1.10 6.42
CA TYR A 19 -4.85 -0.84 6.93
C TYR A 19 -5.89 -1.64 6.13
N ILE A 20 -5.83 -1.57 4.80
CA ILE A 20 -6.75 -2.30 3.91
C ILE A 20 -6.66 -3.82 4.16
N ARG A 21 -5.46 -4.35 4.42
CA ARG A 21 -5.27 -5.77 4.78
C ARG A 21 -5.94 -6.14 6.09
N CYS A 22 -5.85 -5.28 7.11
CA CYS A 22 -6.54 -5.50 8.38
C CYS A 22 -8.06 -5.48 8.21
N VAL A 23 -8.61 -4.53 7.44
CA VAL A 23 -10.05 -4.49 7.13
C VAL A 23 -10.49 -5.72 6.33
N ALA A 24 -9.66 -6.21 5.41
CA ALA A 24 -9.92 -7.43 4.65
C ALA A 24 -9.87 -8.72 5.50
N ALA A 25 -9.15 -8.71 6.62
CA ALA A 25 -9.17 -9.80 7.59
C ALA A 25 -10.43 -9.78 8.49
N GLY A 26 -11.15 -8.66 8.52
CA GLY A 26 -12.31 -8.45 9.38
C GLY A 26 -11.93 -8.25 10.84
N GLY A 27 -12.87 -8.55 11.74
CA GLY A 27 -12.70 -8.47 13.19
C GLY A 27 -13.32 -7.23 13.84
N MET A 28 -13.00 -7.05 15.12
CA MET A 28 -13.52 -5.94 15.91
C MET A 28 -12.85 -4.62 15.58
N ARG A 29 -13.65 -3.56 15.58
CA ARG A 29 -13.19 -2.18 15.51
C ARG A 29 -13.00 -1.67 16.92
N TYR A 30 -12.08 -0.72 17.08
CA TYR A 30 -11.78 -0.12 18.36
C TYR A 30 -12.00 1.39 18.27
N ASP A 31 -12.51 1.99 19.34
CA ASP A 31 -12.60 3.43 19.47
C ASP A 31 -11.24 4.06 19.82
N LEU A 32 -11.23 5.37 20.10
CA LEU A 32 -10.01 6.08 20.49
C LEU A 32 -9.53 5.73 21.90
N ASN A 33 -10.41 5.17 22.74
CA ASN A 33 -10.08 4.72 24.10
C ASN A 33 -9.60 3.26 24.13
N GLY A 34 -9.70 2.55 23.00
CA GLY A 34 -9.33 1.14 22.87
C GLY A 34 -10.48 0.18 23.22
N GLU A 35 -11.70 0.68 23.38
CA GLU A 35 -12.88 -0.14 23.62
C GLU A 35 -13.43 -0.69 22.29
N PRO A 36 -13.97 -1.93 22.28
CA PRO A 36 -14.56 -2.50 21.08
C PRO A 36 -15.78 -1.70 20.64
N CYS A 37 -15.71 -1.16 19.43
CA CYS A 37 -16.72 -0.29 18.82
C CYS A 37 -17.28 -0.94 17.55
N GLY A 38 -17.96 -2.08 17.74
CA GLY A 38 -18.60 -2.85 16.68
C GLY A 38 -17.61 -3.60 15.78
N GLU A 39 -18.15 -4.19 14.71
CA GLU A 39 -17.40 -5.07 13.80
C GLU A 39 -17.27 -4.47 12.40
N VAL A 40 -16.28 -4.95 11.66
CA VAL A 40 -16.15 -4.64 10.23
C VAL A 40 -17.23 -5.42 9.47
N THR A 41 -18.12 -4.70 8.76
CA THR A 41 -19.19 -5.32 7.99
C THR A 41 -18.65 -6.18 6.84
N GLU A 42 -19.37 -7.24 6.46
CA GLU A 42 -18.98 -8.11 5.35
C GLU A 42 -18.79 -7.33 4.03
N THR A 43 -19.58 -6.28 3.81
CA THR A 43 -19.46 -5.39 2.65
C THR A 43 -18.11 -4.67 2.64
N ALA A 44 -17.67 -4.16 3.80
CA ALA A 44 -16.38 -3.51 3.94
C ALA A 44 -15.22 -4.51 3.73
N ILE A 45 -15.35 -5.74 4.23
CA ILE A 45 -14.39 -6.83 3.99
C ILE A 45 -14.26 -7.10 2.49
N LYS A 46 -15.39 -7.30 1.79
CA LYS A 46 -15.40 -7.55 0.33
C LYS A 46 -14.71 -6.43 -0.44
N HIS A 47 -15.08 -5.17 -0.19
CA HIS A 47 -14.42 -4.03 -0.84
C HIS A 47 -12.92 -3.92 -0.50
N ALA A 48 -12.54 -4.18 0.76
CA ALA A 48 -11.15 -4.15 1.16
C ALA A 48 -10.32 -5.25 0.49
N THR A 49 -10.84 -6.47 0.37
CA THR A 49 -10.15 -7.58 -0.31
C THR A 49 -9.91 -7.27 -1.79
N GLU A 50 -10.88 -6.68 -2.48
CA GLU A 50 -10.74 -6.28 -3.88
C GLU A 50 -9.70 -5.18 -4.04
N ARG A 51 -9.76 -4.14 -3.20
CA ARG A 51 -8.78 -3.05 -3.19
C ARG A 51 -7.38 -3.55 -2.86
N PHE A 52 -7.24 -4.49 -1.94
CA PHE A 52 -5.96 -5.09 -1.57
C PHE A 52 -5.34 -5.82 -2.76
N LYS A 53 -6.10 -6.67 -3.46
CA LYS A 53 -5.65 -7.36 -4.68
C LYS A 53 -5.19 -6.37 -5.76
N ALA A 54 -5.91 -5.27 -5.95
CA ALA A 54 -5.52 -4.23 -6.91
C ALA A 54 -4.20 -3.53 -6.51
N LEU A 55 -4.01 -3.26 -5.23
CA LEU A 55 -2.78 -2.68 -4.70
C LEU A 55 -1.60 -3.63 -4.84
N GLU A 56 -1.74 -4.91 -4.50
CA GLU A 56 -0.66 -5.91 -4.67
C GLU A 56 -0.19 -6.00 -6.12
N ARG A 57 -1.11 -5.98 -7.09
CA ARG A 57 -0.75 -5.93 -8.52
C ARG A 57 0.09 -4.71 -8.86
N LYS A 58 -0.27 -3.53 -8.33
CA LYS A 58 0.48 -2.28 -8.53
C LYS A 58 1.86 -2.34 -7.89
N PHE A 59 1.97 -2.84 -6.65
CA PHE A 59 3.27 -3.00 -5.98
C PHE A 59 4.18 -3.98 -6.72
N ARG A 60 3.63 -5.10 -7.20
CA ARG A 60 4.38 -6.08 -7.99
C ARG A 60 4.87 -5.47 -9.32
N ALA A 61 4.01 -4.73 -10.03
CA ALA A 61 4.38 -4.05 -11.26
C ALA A 61 5.44 -2.94 -11.04
N GLY A 62 5.37 -2.21 -9.93
CA GLY A 62 6.37 -1.20 -9.57
C GLY A 62 7.74 -1.82 -9.26
N ARG A 63 7.76 -2.94 -8.52
CA ARG A 63 9.00 -3.68 -8.22
C ARG A 63 9.63 -4.31 -9.46
N ASN A 64 8.80 -4.76 -10.41
CA ASN A 64 9.31 -5.26 -11.69
C ASN A 64 9.97 -4.15 -12.52
N ARG A 65 9.46 -2.91 -12.44
CA ARG A 65 10.09 -1.75 -13.10
C ARG A 65 11.44 -1.38 -12.50
N SER A 66 11.55 -1.37 -11.17
CA SER A 66 12.83 -1.06 -10.50
C SER A 66 13.89 -2.12 -10.80
N ASN A 67 13.52 -3.40 -10.79
CA ASN A 67 14.46 -4.49 -11.07
C ASN A 67 14.96 -4.47 -12.52
N ASN A 68 14.13 -4.03 -13.48
CA ASN A 68 14.50 -3.97 -14.89
C ASN A 68 15.41 -2.76 -15.21
N SER A 69 15.37 -1.68 -14.42
CA SER A 69 16.26 -0.53 -14.62
C SER A 69 17.68 -0.76 -14.10
N ASP A 70 17.89 -1.69 -13.16
CA ASP A 70 19.21 -2.07 -12.66
C ASP A 70 19.91 -3.13 -13.53
N SER A 71 19.23 -3.67 -14.54
CA SER A 71 19.76 -4.66 -15.49
C SER A 71 20.26 -3.98 -16.78
N LYS A 72 21.13 -2.97 -16.67
CA LYS A 72 21.84 -2.38 -17.82
C LYS A 72 23.12 -3.20 -18.06
N PRO A 73 23.33 -3.84 -19.22
CA PRO A 73 24.61 -4.46 -19.53
C PRO A 73 25.66 -3.36 -19.71
N GLU A 74 26.67 -3.39 -18.85
CA GLU A 74 27.94 -2.68 -19.00
C GLU A 74 28.61 -3.20 -20.29
N ALA A 75 28.33 -2.55 -21.42
CA ALA A 75 29.09 -2.74 -22.64
C ALA A 75 30.46 -2.06 -22.48
N GLU A 76 31.39 -2.81 -21.89
CA GLU A 76 32.77 -2.99 -22.36
C GLU A 76 33.36 -1.77 -23.09
N SER A 77 33.93 -0.81 -22.35
CA SER A 77 34.86 0.15 -22.93
C SER A 77 36.16 -0.59 -23.27
N ALA A 78 36.23 -1.16 -24.47
CA ALA A 78 37.44 -1.70 -25.04
C ALA A 78 38.52 -0.62 -25.10
N THR A 79 39.62 -0.85 -24.39
CA THR A 79 40.92 -0.26 -24.68
C THR A 79 41.36 -0.70 -26.07
N ASP A 80 41.72 0.22 -26.97
CA ASP A 80 42.84 -0.02 -27.89
C ASP A 80 43.42 1.30 -28.41
N GLY A 81 44.75 1.37 -28.46
CA GLY A 81 45.51 2.60 -28.66
C GLY A 81 45.68 3.05 -30.11
N ARG A 82 45.96 4.34 -30.28
CA ARG A 82 46.91 4.87 -31.28
C ARG A 82 47.36 6.27 -30.91
#